data_AF-A0A317LRP3-F1
#
_entry.id   AF-A0A317LRP3-F1
#
_cell.length_a   1.000
_cell.length_b   1.000
_cell.length_c   1.000
_cell.angle_alpha   90.00
_cell.angle_beta   90.00
_cell.angle_gamma   90.00
#
_symmetry.space_group_name_H-M   'P 1'
#
loop_
_entity.id
_entity.type
_entity.pdbx_description
1 polymer ?
#
loop_
_entity_poly.entity_id
_entity_poly.type
_entity_poly.pdbx_seq_one_letter_code
_entity_poly.pdbx_strand_id
1 'polypeptide(L)'
;MSVSPLTLLNEWSARTNEAPLREFLLVGTVMDLSALESGLVPAAQDLGASVTVLGTAAEEASVRRPDRAYALTDRPVPDLALLLGDEHVVAAFGSGAPTTEDRVWTVLRGGPDGVPWALAELGAWLASCASRITLPVSLAERLAALAERLEDLLLTNPTETSVRVVHNLDAPLLSHLPEGPVDELTLHAPLRGYDAPALAALTERLSPAHVRLGVPGSWAVQDREDAARSLAEAGTEAAVNPVAEGFPEHGGLVEWQVGDQRSALTCGANLAALTGTASSGAGLELGLVVPAVPSPEPSEVAAPTGDDGHLSRVAAELEASGWTLEYDSGTYRVRGAFTNPVPVAAQVVELLEAQADPLFVHAEGPKGWALIVWKRPSLLLASAPRGSAWRLYRVDPPATPSSRLGGGEGLSRVGLTRTSAPLHRVPHRDVIAFLESLGTDHISLLESVGHLTKPL
;
A
#
# COMPACT_ATOMS: atom_id res chain seq x y z
N MET A 1 1.51 9.26 6.75
CA MET A 1 2.54 8.22 6.91
C MET A 1 1.91 6.93 6.45
N SER A 2 2.53 6.24 5.48
CA SER A 2 2.12 4.86 5.18
C SER A 2 2.42 4.01 6.41
N VAL A 3 1.43 3.26 6.86
CA VAL A 3 1.59 2.31 7.96
C VAL A 3 1.71 0.94 7.30
N SER A 4 2.73 0.16 7.66
CA SER A 4 2.83 -1.25 7.32
C SER A 4 2.96 -2.09 8.60
N PRO A 5 2.65 -3.40 8.55
CA PRO A 5 2.89 -4.30 9.68
C PRO A 5 4.34 -4.26 10.20
N LEU A 6 5.32 -4.09 9.30
CA LEU A 6 6.73 -3.93 9.69
C LEU A 6 6.98 -2.59 10.40
N THR A 7 6.39 -1.50 9.92
CA THR A 7 6.42 -0.20 10.61
C THR A 7 5.84 -0.32 12.02
N LEU A 8 4.74 -1.07 12.20
CA LEU A 8 4.13 -1.28 13.52
C LEU A 8 5.04 -2.07 14.48
N LEU A 9 5.76 -3.08 13.99
CA LEU A 9 6.76 -3.81 14.78
C LEU A 9 7.92 -2.90 15.18
N ASN A 10 8.42 -2.08 14.25
CA ASN A 10 9.48 -1.11 14.52
C ASN A 10 9.02 -0.06 15.55
N GLU A 11 7.80 0.45 15.42
CA GLU A 11 7.20 1.34 16.41
C GLU A 11 7.08 0.68 17.78
N TRP A 12 6.68 -0.60 17.83
CA TRP A 12 6.60 -1.34 19.09
C TRP A 12 7.97 -1.49 19.76
N SER A 13 9.00 -1.82 18.97
CA SER A 13 10.39 -1.91 19.42
C SER A 13 10.93 -0.57 19.96
N ALA A 14 10.52 0.54 19.35
CA ALA A 14 10.99 1.88 19.72
C ALA A 14 10.34 2.43 21.02
N ARG A 15 9.43 1.70 21.65
CA ARG A 15 8.73 2.17 22.86
C ARG A 15 9.66 2.20 24.07
N THR A 16 9.53 3.25 24.87
CA THR A 16 10.35 3.44 26.08
C THR A 16 9.95 2.54 27.25
N ASN A 17 8.78 1.89 27.20
CA ASN A 17 8.27 1.07 28.28
C ASN A 17 8.69 -0.41 28.21
N GLU A 18 9.47 -0.80 27.18
CA GLU A 18 9.97 -2.17 26.98
C GLU A 18 8.88 -3.26 27.08
N ALA A 19 7.61 -2.91 26.82
CA ALA A 19 6.50 -3.84 26.98
C ALA A 19 6.63 -4.98 25.98
N PRO A 20 6.69 -6.25 26.44
CA PRO A 20 6.91 -7.38 25.56
C PRO A 20 5.74 -7.55 24.59
N LEU A 21 6.06 -7.86 23.33
CA LEU A 21 5.07 -8.32 22.38
C LEU A 21 4.86 -9.81 22.64
N ARG A 22 3.62 -10.23 22.89
CA ARG A 22 3.29 -11.64 23.21
C ARG A 22 2.79 -12.39 22.00
N GLU A 23 1.95 -11.75 21.21
CA GLU A 23 1.35 -12.34 20.02
C GLU A 23 1.42 -11.37 18.86
N PHE A 24 1.68 -11.94 17.69
CA PHE A 24 1.58 -11.25 16.42
C PHE A 24 0.76 -12.10 15.46
N LEU A 25 -0.43 -11.62 15.08
CA LEU A 25 -1.29 -12.24 14.07
C LEU A 25 -1.23 -11.43 12.79
N LEU A 26 -1.06 -12.15 11.68
CA LEU A 26 -1.13 -11.60 10.33
C LEU A 26 -2.14 -12.38 9.50
N VAL A 27 -3.09 -11.66 8.91
CA VAL A 27 -4.08 -12.19 7.96
C VAL A 27 -3.93 -11.42 6.65
N GLY A 28 -4.04 -12.11 5.51
CA GLY A 28 -3.97 -11.43 4.22
C GLY A 28 -4.11 -12.31 3.00
N THR A 29 -4.67 -11.75 1.94
CA THR A 29 -4.99 -12.49 0.69
C THR A 29 -3.75 -12.79 -0.15
N VAL A 30 -2.72 -11.93 -0.07
CA VAL A 30 -1.46 -12.12 -0.81
C VAL A 30 -0.32 -12.20 0.19
N MET A 31 0.24 -13.39 0.38
CA MET A 31 1.34 -13.65 1.30
C MET A 31 2.58 -14.12 0.55
N ASP A 32 3.66 -13.34 0.65
CA ASP A 32 4.99 -13.84 0.32
C ASP A 32 5.60 -14.48 1.59
N LEU A 33 5.47 -15.80 1.71
CA LEU A 33 6.01 -16.53 2.86
C LEU A 33 7.52 -16.38 3.01
N SER A 34 8.25 -16.18 1.91
CA SER A 34 9.71 -15.98 1.95
C SER A 34 10.04 -14.61 2.53
N ALA A 35 9.33 -13.56 2.11
CA ALA A 35 9.46 -12.22 2.68
C ALA A 35 9.07 -12.20 4.17
N LEU A 36 8.00 -12.92 4.54
CA LEU A 36 7.59 -13.04 5.94
C LEU A 36 8.66 -13.72 6.79
N GLU A 37 9.20 -14.86 6.35
CA GLU A 37 10.21 -15.62 7.10
C GLU A 37 11.57 -14.91 7.17
N SER A 38 11.90 -14.06 6.21
CA SER A 38 13.18 -13.34 6.19
C SER A 38 13.17 -12.01 6.94
N GLY A 39 12.02 -11.35 7.07
CA GLY A 39 11.91 -10.04 7.70
C GLY A 39 10.95 -10.00 8.88
N LEU A 40 9.67 -10.25 8.61
CA LEU A 40 8.59 -9.90 9.52
C LEU A 40 8.49 -10.86 10.72
N VAL A 41 8.62 -12.17 10.47
CA VAL A 41 8.57 -13.21 11.50
C VAL A 41 9.75 -13.05 12.48
N PRO A 42 11.03 -12.94 12.03
CA PRO A 42 12.13 -12.66 12.94
C PRO A 42 11.93 -11.38 13.76
N ALA A 43 11.48 -10.28 13.14
CA ALA A 43 11.26 -9.02 13.84
C ALA A 43 10.22 -9.13 14.97
N ALA A 44 9.14 -9.88 14.76
CA ALA A 44 8.15 -10.15 15.81
C ALA A 44 8.70 -11.08 16.91
N GLN A 45 9.47 -12.09 16.54
CA GLN A 45 10.08 -13.04 17.49
C GLN A 45 11.16 -12.40 18.35
N ASP A 46 11.95 -11.47 17.81
CA ASP A 46 12.93 -10.68 18.55
C ASP A 46 12.27 -9.81 19.63
N LEU A 47 10.99 -9.46 19.45
CA LEU A 47 10.16 -8.76 20.44
C LEU A 47 9.47 -9.72 21.43
N GLY A 48 9.69 -11.04 21.32
CA GLY A 48 9.16 -12.07 22.20
C GLY A 48 7.82 -12.67 21.75
N ALA A 49 7.35 -12.35 20.54
CA ALA A 49 6.01 -12.73 20.10
C ALA A 49 5.95 -14.17 19.57
N SER A 50 4.84 -14.84 19.87
CA SER A 50 4.37 -15.97 19.06
C SER A 50 3.70 -15.46 17.79
N VAL A 51 4.02 -16.07 16.64
CA VAL A 51 3.56 -15.58 15.34
C VAL A 51 2.47 -16.49 14.74
N THR A 52 1.34 -15.91 14.37
CA THR A 52 0.25 -16.60 13.70
C THR A 52 0.02 -15.97 12.32
N VAL A 53 -0.02 -16.79 11.27
CA VAL A 53 -0.29 -16.32 9.90
C VAL A 53 -1.45 -17.10 9.29
N LEU A 54 -2.44 -16.37 8.79
CA LEU A 54 -3.55 -16.90 7.99
C LEU A 54 -3.52 -16.25 6.61
N GLY A 55 -3.20 -17.03 5.57
CA GLY A 55 -3.10 -16.53 4.20
C GLY A 55 -4.09 -17.18 3.25
N THR A 56 -4.24 -16.61 2.06
CA THR A 56 -4.88 -17.29 0.93
C THR A 56 -3.83 -17.92 0.02
N ALA A 57 -4.05 -19.15 -0.44
CA ALA A 57 -3.23 -19.81 -1.47
C ALA A 57 -4.08 -20.79 -2.29
N ALA A 58 -3.60 -21.12 -3.51
CA ALA A 58 -4.28 -22.07 -4.39
C ALA A 58 -4.29 -23.52 -3.83
N GLU A 59 -3.30 -23.86 -3.00
CA GLU A 59 -3.23 -25.14 -2.31
C GLU A 59 -3.19 -24.90 -0.79
N GLU A 60 -4.06 -25.61 -0.06
CA GLU A 60 -4.06 -25.56 1.39
C GLU A 60 -2.72 -26.11 1.94
N ALA A 61 -2.08 -25.34 2.80
CA ALA A 61 -0.87 -25.75 3.49
C ALA A 61 -0.91 -25.26 4.93
N SER A 62 -0.40 -26.06 5.85
CA SER A 62 -0.23 -25.64 7.24
C SER A 62 1.13 -26.05 7.78
N VAL A 63 1.73 -25.15 8.56
CA VAL A 63 3.01 -25.37 9.23
C VAL A 63 2.85 -25.02 10.69
N ARG A 64 3.29 -25.92 11.58
CA ARG A 64 3.25 -25.68 13.02
C ARG A 64 4.62 -25.84 13.65
N ARG A 65 4.99 -24.85 14.46
CA ARG A 65 6.10 -24.87 15.42
C ARG A 65 5.61 -24.30 16.76
N PRO A 66 6.38 -24.43 17.87
CA PRO A 66 5.97 -23.90 19.17
C PRO A 66 5.69 -22.38 19.13
N ASP A 67 6.56 -21.65 18.44
CA ASP A 67 6.65 -20.19 18.33
C ASP A 67 5.92 -19.60 17.11
N ARG A 68 5.45 -20.45 16.18
CA ARG A 68 4.72 -19.99 15.00
C ARG A 68 3.72 -21.00 14.42
N ALA A 69 2.62 -20.51 13.87
CA ALA A 69 1.62 -21.31 13.19
C ALA A 69 1.13 -20.62 11.92
N TYR A 70 1.17 -21.34 10.80
CA TYR A 70 0.69 -20.87 9.51
C TYR A 70 -0.43 -21.77 9.00
N ALA A 71 -1.41 -21.15 8.36
CA ALA A 71 -2.39 -21.84 7.55
C ALA A 71 -2.68 -21.02 6.31
N LEU A 72 -2.76 -21.70 5.16
CA LEU A 72 -3.23 -21.15 3.91
C LEU A 72 -4.58 -21.79 3.59
N THR A 73 -5.54 -20.97 3.19
CA THR A 73 -6.88 -21.38 2.75
C THR A 73 -7.08 -21.01 1.28
N ASP A 74 -7.96 -21.73 0.59
CA ASP A 74 -8.41 -21.38 -0.76
C ASP A 74 -9.40 -20.20 -0.79
N ARG A 75 -9.91 -19.78 0.38
CA ARG A 75 -10.83 -18.66 0.53
C ARG A 75 -10.06 -17.34 0.66
N PRO A 76 -10.50 -16.24 0.00
CA PRO A 76 -9.99 -14.90 0.27
C PRO A 76 -10.18 -14.49 1.74
N VAL A 77 -9.15 -13.89 2.33
CA VAL A 77 -9.15 -13.43 3.73
C VAL A 77 -8.82 -11.93 3.81
N PRO A 78 -9.30 -11.20 4.82
CA PRO A 78 -9.03 -9.76 4.92
C PRO A 78 -7.56 -9.52 5.28
N ASP A 79 -7.06 -8.32 4.97
CA ASP A 79 -5.73 -7.90 5.41
C ASP A 79 -5.80 -7.32 6.83
N LEU A 80 -5.20 -8.01 7.80
CA LEU A 80 -5.20 -7.65 9.21
C LEU A 80 -3.81 -7.91 9.80
N ALA A 81 -3.29 -6.94 10.56
CA ALA A 81 -2.15 -7.15 11.45
C ALA A 81 -2.56 -6.83 12.89
N LEU A 82 -2.28 -7.74 13.80
CA LEU A 82 -2.65 -7.61 15.21
C LEU A 82 -1.43 -7.90 16.10
N LEU A 83 -1.03 -6.90 16.87
CA LEU A 83 0.04 -6.96 17.86
C LEU A 83 -0.61 -6.93 19.25
N LEU A 84 -0.40 -7.97 20.06
CA LEU A 84 -0.84 -8.01 21.47
C LEU A 84 0.35 -8.13 22.40
N GLY A 85 0.44 -7.20 23.35
CA GLY A 85 1.29 -7.30 24.54
C GLY A 85 0.45 -7.50 25.80
N ASP A 86 1.09 -7.36 26.96
CA ASP A 86 0.43 -7.58 28.26
C ASP A 86 -0.59 -6.48 28.61
N GLU A 87 -0.34 -5.24 28.18
CA GLU A 87 -1.20 -4.07 28.49
C GLU A 87 -1.56 -3.26 27.24
N HIS A 88 -1.09 -3.68 26.07
CA HIS A 88 -1.18 -2.90 24.84
C HIS A 88 -1.63 -3.77 23.68
N VAL A 89 -2.33 -3.14 22.76
CA VAL A 89 -2.80 -3.79 21.55
C VAL A 89 -2.76 -2.79 20.39
N VAL A 90 -2.33 -3.27 19.24
CA VAL A 90 -2.40 -2.53 17.97
C VAL A 90 -3.03 -3.46 16.94
N ALA A 91 -4.14 -3.02 16.35
CA ALA A 91 -4.81 -3.71 15.26
C ALA A 91 -4.82 -2.80 14.03
N ALA A 92 -4.30 -3.27 12.91
CA ALA A 92 -4.25 -2.55 11.66
C ALA A 92 -5.04 -3.29 10.60
N PHE A 93 -5.93 -2.58 9.92
CA PHE A 93 -6.85 -3.09 8.92
C PHE A 93 -6.40 -2.53 7.57
N GLY A 94 -5.96 -3.42 6.69
CA GLY A 94 -5.29 -3.06 5.45
C GLY A 94 -6.15 -3.25 4.21
N SER A 95 -5.66 -2.70 3.11
CA SER A 95 -6.18 -2.91 1.75
C SER A 95 -5.19 -3.59 0.79
N GLY A 96 -4.17 -4.25 1.33
CA GLY A 96 -3.27 -5.05 0.52
C GLY A 96 -2.29 -5.89 1.31
N ALA A 97 -1.42 -6.56 0.56
CA ALA A 97 -0.48 -7.53 1.07
C ALA A 97 0.29 -6.98 2.28
N PRO A 98 0.29 -7.67 3.43
CA PRO A 98 0.96 -7.19 4.64
C PRO A 98 2.48 -7.01 4.52
N THR A 99 3.07 -7.47 3.41
CA THR A 99 4.49 -7.34 3.10
C THR A 99 4.83 -6.18 2.15
N THR A 100 3.85 -5.41 1.65
CA THR A 100 4.08 -4.29 0.73
C THR A 100 3.80 -2.93 1.38
N GLU A 101 4.60 -1.91 1.09
CA GLU A 101 4.60 -0.62 1.82
C GLU A 101 3.63 0.45 1.26
N ASP A 102 3.00 0.22 0.11
CA ASP A 102 2.22 1.23 -0.64
C ASP A 102 0.70 1.10 -0.48
N ARG A 103 0.23 0.69 0.70
CA ARG A 103 -1.21 0.48 0.95
C ARG A 103 -1.67 1.22 2.21
N VAL A 104 -2.95 1.57 2.22
CA VAL A 104 -3.54 2.29 3.35
C VAL A 104 -3.96 1.28 4.41
N TRP A 105 -3.54 1.56 5.65
CA TRP A 105 -3.89 0.80 6.83
C TRP A 105 -4.54 1.73 7.84
N THR A 106 -5.72 1.34 8.32
CA THR A 106 -6.37 2.01 9.44
C THR A 106 -5.97 1.33 10.72
N VAL A 107 -5.48 2.09 11.71
CA VAL A 107 -4.90 1.53 12.95
C VAL A 107 -5.77 1.85 14.16
N LEU A 108 -6.15 0.82 14.91
CA LEU A 108 -6.68 0.91 16.26
C LEU A 108 -5.59 0.60 17.27
N ARG A 109 -5.56 1.38 18.36
CA ARG A 109 -4.63 1.20 19.46
C ARG A 109 -5.38 1.16 20.78
N GLY A 110 -4.97 0.25 21.65
CA GLY A 110 -5.41 0.17 23.04
C GLY A 110 -4.20 0.09 23.97
N GLY A 111 -4.35 0.62 25.17
CA GLY A 111 -3.30 0.66 26.18
C GLY A 111 -3.84 0.97 27.58
N PRO A 112 -2.95 1.25 28.54
CA PRO A 112 -3.30 1.66 29.90
C PRO A 112 -4.22 2.89 29.95
N ASP A 113 -4.07 3.80 28.98
CA ASP A 113 -4.90 5.02 28.87
C ASP A 113 -6.32 4.75 28.35
N GLY A 114 -6.59 3.55 27.83
CA GLY A 114 -7.88 3.15 27.33
C GLY A 114 -7.78 2.11 26.21
N VAL A 115 -8.74 1.18 26.19
CA VAL A 115 -8.89 0.16 25.16
C VAL A 115 -10.23 0.38 24.44
N PRO A 116 -10.23 0.74 23.13
CA PRO A 116 -11.46 0.98 22.39
C PRO A 116 -12.38 -0.25 22.32
N TRP A 117 -13.68 -0.06 22.50
CA TRP A 117 -14.71 -1.10 22.33
C TRP A 117 -14.66 -1.83 20.98
N ALA A 118 -14.20 -1.15 19.92
CA ALA A 118 -13.97 -1.75 18.61
C ALA A 118 -13.06 -3.00 18.65
N LEU A 119 -12.13 -3.08 19.61
CA LEU A 119 -11.27 -4.26 19.78
C LEU A 119 -12.02 -5.48 20.35
N ALA A 120 -13.12 -5.25 21.09
CA ALA A 120 -14.03 -6.31 21.51
C ALA A 120 -14.69 -6.98 20.30
N GLU A 121 -15.12 -6.15 19.34
CA GLU A 121 -15.76 -6.61 18.11
C GLU A 121 -14.76 -7.39 17.24
N LEU A 122 -13.49 -6.96 17.20
CA LEU A 122 -12.41 -7.75 16.59
C LEU A 122 -12.23 -9.10 17.30
N GLY A 123 -12.23 -9.13 18.63
CA GLY A 123 -12.16 -10.37 19.41
C GLY A 123 -13.33 -11.32 19.09
N ALA A 124 -14.56 -10.80 19.06
CA ALA A 124 -15.75 -11.57 18.70
C ALA A 124 -15.67 -12.13 17.26
N TRP A 125 -15.11 -11.37 16.32
CA TRP A 125 -14.83 -11.84 14.97
C TRP A 125 -13.80 -12.98 14.96
N LEU A 126 -12.68 -12.86 15.68
CA LEU A 126 -11.66 -13.90 15.77
C LEU A 126 -12.22 -15.21 16.36
N ALA A 127 -13.02 -15.13 17.43
CA ALA A 127 -13.69 -16.28 18.02
C ALA A 127 -14.71 -16.93 17.06
N SER A 128 -15.41 -16.11 16.28
CA SER A 128 -16.35 -16.60 15.26
C SER A 128 -15.60 -17.28 14.11
N CYS A 129 -14.47 -16.72 13.67
CA CYS A 129 -13.59 -17.36 12.68
C CYS A 129 -13.09 -18.73 13.17
N ALA A 130 -12.65 -18.83 14.43
CA ALA A 130 -12.18 -20.07 15.03
C ALA A 130 -13.23 -21.20 15.03
N SER A 131 -14.52 -20.86 15.08
CA SER A 131 -15.62 -21.82 15.21
C SER A 131 -16.42 -22.07 13.93
N ARG A 132 -16.43 -21.12 12.99
CA ARG A 132 -17.32 -21.15 11.81
C ARG A 132 -16.60 -21.39 10.49
N ILE A 133 -15.27 -21.25 10.48
CA ILE A 133 -14.46 -21.44 9.27
C ILE A 133 -13.68 -22.73 9.42
N THR A 134 -13.54 -23.47 8.31
CA THR A 134 -12.67 -24.64 8.27
C THR A 134 -11.22 -24.20 8.40
N LEU A 135 -10.67 -24.35 9.61
CA LEU A 135 -9.28 -24.06 9.92
C LEU A 135 -8.62 -25.30 10.54
N PRO A 136 -7.30 -25.47 10.42
CA PRO A 136 -6.58 -26.43 11.24
C PRO A 136 -6.87 -26.18 12.71
N VAL A 137 -7.12 -27.25 13.49
CA VAL A 137 -7.51 -27.16 14.91
C VAL A 137 -6.57 -26.24 15.71
N SER A 138 -5.26 -26.35 15.47
CA SER A 138 -4.28 -25.51 16.16
C SER A 138 -4.37 -24.02 15.81
N LEU A 139 -4.84 -23.68 14.61
CA LEU A 139 -5.05 -22.28 14.25
C LEU A 139 -6.35 -21.77 14.89
N ALA A 140 -7.42 -22.57 14.84
CA ALA A 140 -8.67 -22.24 15.53
C ALA A 140 -8.45 -21.99 17.04
N GLU A 141 -7.70 -22.87 17.71
CA GLU A 141 -7.30 -22.68 19.12
C GLU A 141 -6.53 -21.38 19.34
N ARG A 142 -5.60 -21.02 18.43
CA ARG A 142 -4.86 -19.76 18.53
C ARG A 142 -5.74 -18.54 18.32
N LEU A 143 -6.66 -18.55 17.34
CA LEU A 143 -7.58 -17.44 17.12
C LEU A 143 -8.53 -17.25 18.32
N ALA A 144 -9.01 -18.34 18.91
CA ALA A 144 -9.82 -18.28 20.13
C ALA A 144 -9.03 -17.70 21.31
N ALA A 145 -7.78 -18.14 21.53
CA ALA A 145 -6.93 -17.59 22.58
C ALA A 145 -6.60 -16.09 22.37
N LEU A 146 -6.44 -15.65 21.11
CA LEU A 146 -6.26 -14.23 20.79
C LEU A 146 -7.51 -13.40 21.10
N ALA A 147 -8.70 -13.95 20.81
CA ALA A 147 -9.96 -13.33 21.16
C ALA A 147 -10.12 -13.15 22.67
N GLU A 148 -9.83 -14.18 23.46
CA GLU A 148 -9.86 -14.13 24.93
C GLU A 148 -8.91 -13.07 25.47
N ARG A 149 -7.68 -12.98 24.94
CA ARG A 149 -6.72 -11.95 25.38
C ARG A 149 -7.14 -10.53 25.02
N LEU A 150 -7.78 -10.34 23.86
CA LEU A 150 -8.35 -9.04 23.49
C LEU A 150 -9.45 -8.63 24.46
N GLU A 151 -10.31 -9.58 24.86
CA GLU A 151 -11.35 -9.35 25.85
C GLU A 151 -10.75 -9.01 27.22
N ASP A 152 -9.75 -9.76 27.69
CA ASP A 152 -9.04 -9.48 28.94
C ASP A 152 -8.44 -8.07 28.96
N LEU A 153 -7.77 -7.66 27.87
CA LEU A 153 -7.24 -6.31 27.71
C LEU A 153 -8.35 -5.26 27.76
N LEU A 154 -9.44 -5.45 27.03
CA LEU A 154 -10.58 -4.54 27.04
C LEU A 154 -11.14 -4.34 28.44
N LEU A 155 -11.28 -5.41 29.22
CA LEU A 155 -11.82 -5.37 30.58
C LEU A 155 -10.94 -4.59 31.57
N THR A 156 -9.67 -4.32 31.23
CA THR A 156 -8.79 -3.51 32.09
C THR A 156 -9.19 -2.03 32.14
N ASN A 157 -9.50 -1.44 30.99
CA ASN A 157 -9.86 -0.02 30.89
C ASN A 157 -10.65 0.29 29.59
N PRO A 158 -11.93 -0.12 29.50
CA PRO A 158 -12.71 0.03 28.28
C PRO A 158 -13.01 1.51 28.01
N THR A 159 -12.87 1.92 26.75
CA THR A 159 -13.19 3.27 26.29
C THR A 159 -14.24 3.21 25.18
N GLU A 160 -15.33 3.96 25.36
CA GLU A 160 -16.34 4.14 24.32
C GLU A 160 -15.78 5.04 23.21
N THR A 161 -15.83 4.52 21.99
CA THR A 161 -15.50 5.26 20.78
C THR A 161 -16.64 5.05 19.77
N SER A 162 -16.79 5.98 18.84
CA SER A 162 -17.70 5.84 17.70
C SER A 162 -17.14 4.92 16.60
N VAL A 163 -16.01 4.27 16.85
CA VAL A 163 -15.37 3.36 15.90
C VAL A 163 -15.95 1.96 16.06
N ARG A 164 -16.21 1.27 14.95
CA ARG A 164 -16.77 -0.08 14.92
C ARG A 164 -15.96 -0.99 14.02
N VAL A 165 -15.74 -2.23 14.44
CA VAL A 165 -15.27 -3.30 13.55
C VAL A 165 -16.47 -3.98 12.93
N VAL A 166 -16.46 -4.10 11.60
CA VAL A 166 -17.55 -4.72 10.82
C VAL A 166 -16.99 -5.85 9.98
N HIS A 167 -17.78 -6.89 9.73
CA HIS A 167 -17.36 -8.08 9.01
C HIS A 167 -18.52 -8.76 8.28
N ASN A 168 -18.25 -9.63 7.31
CA ASN A 168 -19.30 -10.29 6.53
C ASN A 168 -19.65 -11.73 6.95
N LEU A 169 -19.27 -12.18 8.15
CA LEU A 169 -19.46 -13.59 8.55
C LEU A 169 -20.93 -14.04 8.46
N ASP A 170 -21.83 -13.27 9.06
CA ASP A 170 -23.24 -13.65 9.23
C ASP A 170 -24.20 -12.79 8.42
N ALA A 171 -23.82 -11.56 8.14
CA ALA A 171 -24.57 -10.61 7.37
C ALA A 171 -23.61 -9.85 6.44
N PRO A 172 -24.06 -9.34 5.30
CA PRO A 172 -23.21 -8.57 4.40
C PRO A 172 -22.69 -7.30 5.09
N LEU A 173 -21.49 -6.82 4.72
CA LEU A 173 -20.94 -5.56 5.24
C LEU A 173 -21.92 -4.39 5.09
N LEU A 174 -22.69 -4.37 4.00
CA LEU A 174 -23.71 -3.37 3.72
C LEU A 174 -24.77 -3.26 4.84
N SER A 175 -25.10 -4.36 5.52
CA SER A 175 -26.08 -4.37 6.60
C SER A 175 -25.60 -3.62 7.86
N HIS A 176 -24.30 -3.41 7.99
CA HIS A 176 -23.69 -2.65 9.09
C HIS A 176 -23.64 -1.14 8.82
N LEU A 177 -23.94 -0.71 7.59
CA LEU A 177 -24.04 0.70 7.21
C LEU A 177 -25.42 1.26 7.59
N PRO A 178 -25.56 2.58 7.80
CA PRO A 178 -26.87 3.17 8.13
C PRO A 178 -27.87 2.99 6.98
N GLU A 179 -29.15 3.14 7.31
CA GLU A 179 -30.20 3.33 6.31
C GLU A 179 -30.31 4.82 5.98
N GLY A 180 -30.53 5.12 4.69
CA GLY A 180 -30.65 6.46 4.18
C GLY A 180 -31.84 7.27 4.72
N PRO A 181 -31.94 8.55 4.33
CA PRO A 181 -31.09 9.22 3.34
C PRO A 181 -29.75 9.71 3.90
N VAL A 182 -28.74 9.74 3.04
CA VAL A 182 -27.46 10.44 3.29
C VAL A 182 -27.33 11.63 2.33
N ASP A 183 -26.63 12.68 2.75
CA ASP A 183 -26.45 13.88 1.92
C ASP A 183 -25.47 13.60 0.77
N GLU A 184 -24.38 12.89 1.06
CA GLU A 184 -23.34 12.56 0.10
C GLU A 184 -22.80 11.16 0.37
N LEU A 185 -22.58 10.39 -0.69
CA LEU A 185 -21.85 9.12 -0.69
C LEU A 185 -20.59 9.29 -1.55
N THR A 186 -19.41 9.07 -0.96
CA THR A 186 -18.14 9.13 -1.68
C THR A 186 -17.49 7.74 -1.71
N LEU A 187 -17.08 7.30 -2.89
CA LEU A 187 -16.44 6.00 -3.11
C LEU A 187 -15.05 6.23 -3.69
N HIS A 188 -14.00 5.75 -3.03
CA HIS A 188 -12.63 5.80 -3.58
C HIS A 188 -12.08 4.41 -3.86
N ALA A 189 -11.51 4.25 -5.06
CA ALA A 189 -10.69 3.11 -5.43
C ALA A 189 -11.29 1.73 -5.07
N PRO A 190 -12.51 1.43 -5.53
CA PRO A 190 -13.07 0.09 -5.41
C PRO A 190 -12.13 -0.91 -6.11
N LEU A 191 -11.58 -1.82 -5.30
CA LEU A 191 -10.61 -2.83 -5.69
C LEU A 191 -11.18 -3.68 -6.83
N ARG A 192 -10.67 -3.46 -8.04
CA ARG A 192 -10.90 -4.28 -9.25
C ARG A 192 -12.35 -4.25 -9.78
N GLY A 193 -12.57 -3.29 -10.67
CA GLY A 193 -13.68 -3.34 -11.60
C GLY A 193 -14.98 -2.81 -11.01
N TYR A 194 -15.86 -2.45 -11.94
CA TYR A 194 -17.20 -2.01 -11.65
C TYR A 194 -18.08 -3.21 -11.24
N ASP A 195 -18.78 -3.11 -10.11
CA ASP A 195 -19.80 -4.07 -9.67
C ASP A 195 -21.16 -3.37 -9.58
N ALA A 196 -21.97 -3.51 -10.63
CA ALA A 196 -23.29 -2.88 -10.71
C ALA A 196 -24.23 -3.31 -9.58
N PRO A 197 -24.37 -4.62 -9.26
CA PRO A 197 -25.18 -5.04 -8.11
C PRO A 197 -24.77 -4.41 -6.78
N ALA A 198 -23.48 -4.35 -6.46
CA ALA A 198 -23.00 -3.78 -5.21
C ALA A 198 -23.24 -2.26 -5.15
N LEU A 199 -22.98 -1.55 -6.25
CA LEU A 199 -23.23 -0.11 -6.33
C LEU A 199 -24.72 0.22 -6.20
N ALA A 200 -25.59 -0.57 -6.86
CA ALA A 200 -27.03 -0.43 -6.75
C ALA A 200 -27.51 -0.68 -5.31
N ALA A 201 -27.05 -1.77 -4.68
CA ALA A 201 -27.43 -2.10 -3.29
C ALA A 201 -26.95 -1.03 -2.29
N LEU A 202 -25.76 -0.46 -2.51
CA LEU A 202 -25.23 0.63 -1.68
C LEU A 202 -26.04 1.91 -1.84
N THR A 203 -26.39 2.26 -3.08
CA THR A 203 -27.22 3.44 -3.40
C THR A 203 -28.63 3.27 -2.86
N GLU A 204 -29.21 2.06 -2.95
CA GLU A 204 -30.52 1.74 -2.36
C GLU A 204 -30.50 1.88 -0.83
N ARG A 205 -29.51 1.26 -0.17
CA ARG A 205 -29.35 1.28 1.29
C ARG A 205 -29.21 2.69 1.83
N LEU A 206 -28.31 3.48 1.24
CA LEU A 206 -27.96 4.81 1.75
C LEU A 206 -28.84 5.93 1.19
N SER A 207 -29.55 5.69 0.08
CA SER A 207 -30.38 6.68 -0.62
C SER A 207 -29.71 8.06 -0.70
N PRO A 208 -28.50 8.16 -1.29
CA PRO A 208 -27.71 9.38 -1.28
C PRO A 208 -28.34 10.48 -2.15
N ALA A 209 -28.28 11.73 -1.69
CA ALA A 209 -28.65 12.87 -2.53
C ALA A 209 -27.61 13.14 -3.63
N HIS A 210 -26.33 12.92 -3.31
CA HIS A 210 -25.21 13.06 -4.25
C HIS A 210 -24.21 11.90 -4.13
N VAL A 211 -23.64 11.46 -5.25
CA VAL A 211 -22.59 10.44 -5.30
C VAL A 211 -21.32 10.99 -5.92
N ARG A 212 -20.19 10.80 -5.24
CA ARG A 212 -18.85 11.06 -5.76
C ARG A 212 -18.11 9.74 -5.94
N LEU A 213 -17.75 9.41 -7.17
CA LEU A 213 -17.02 8.19 -7.50
C LEU A 213 -15.61 8.53 -7.96
N GLY A 214 -14.64 8.25 -7.09
CA GLY A 214 -13.21 8.28 -7.35
C GLY A 214 -12.74 7.00 -8.05
N VAL A 215 -12.41 7.12 -9.34
CA VAL A 215 -12.03 6.00 -10.20
C VAL A 215 -10.50 5.91 -10.37
N PRO A 216 -9.85 4.78 -10.08
CA PRO A 216 -8.43 4.59 -10.38
C PRO A 216 -8.14 4.76 -11.87
N GLY A 217 -6.95 5.31 -12.21
CA GLY A 217 -6.51 5.44 -13.60
C GLY A 217 -6.43 4.11 -14.36
N SER A 218 -6.30 3.00 -13.63
CA SER A 218 -6.27 1.63 -14.14
C SER A 218 -7.64 1.04 -14.54
N TRP A 219 -8.76 1.66 -14.17
CA TRP A 219 -10.09 1.21 -14.62
C TRP A 219 -10.25 1.39 -16.13
N ALA A 220 -10.82 0.39 -16.81
CA ALA A 220 -11.17 0.51 -18.21
C ALA A 220 -12.18 1.65 -18.41
N VAL A 221 -12.10 2.35 -19.55
CA VAL A 221 -13.05 3.44 -19.88
C VAL A 221 -14.49 2.96 -19.81
N GLN A 222 -14.76 1.74 -20.28
CA GLN A 222 -16.09 1.13 -20.25
C GLN A 222 -16.63 0.96 -18.82
N ASP A 223 -15.80 0.52 -17.87
CA ASP A 223 -16.20 0.36 -16.47
C ASP A 223 -16.60 1.71 -15.84
N ARG A 224 -15.94 2.80 -16.24
CA ARG A 224 -16.26 4.17 -15.79
C ARG A 224 -17.62 4.62 -16.33
N GLU A 225 -17.85 4.39 -17.62
CA GLU A 225 -19.10 4.74 -18.29
C GLU A 225 -20.28 3.93 -17.77
N ASP A 226 -20.08 2.64 -17.51
CA ASP A 226 -21.13 1.75 -16.99
C ASP A 226 -21.47 2.10 -15.52
N ALA A 227 -20.47 2.45 -14.70
CA ALA A 227 -20.71 2.96 -13.35
C ALA A 227 -21.51 4.27 -13.34
N ALA A 228 -21.12 5.23 -14.20
CA ALA A 228 -21.86 6.49 -14.34
C ALA A 228 -23.30 6.25 -14.80
N ARG A 229 -23.51 5.33 -15.75
CA ARG A 229 -24.83 4.99 -16.27
C ARG A 229 -25.74 4.41 -15.18
N SER A 230 -25.25 3.45 -14.39
CA SER A 230 -26.10 2.84 -13.36
C SER A 230 -26.45 3.78 -12.22
N LEU A 231 -25.58 4.73 -11.87
CA LEU A 231 -25.93 5.79 -10.92
C LEU A 231 -27.04 6.71 -11.48
N ALA A 232 -26.95 7.06 -12.77
CA ALA A 232 -27.97 7.85 -13.45
C ALA A 232 -29.32 7.10 -13.56
N GLU A 233 -29.28 5.80 -13.86
CA GLU A 233 -30.48 4.92 -13.90
C GLU A 233 -31.13 4.78 -12.51
N ALA A 234 -30.34 4.81 -11.44
CA ALA A 234 -30.82 4.88 -10.06
C ALA A 234 -31.38 6.27 -9.67
N GLY A 235 -31.38 7.24 -10.58
CA GLY A 235 -31.90 8.60 -10.34
C GLY A 235 -31.03 9.43 -9.40
N THR A 236 -29.74 9.08 -9.26
CA THR A 236 -28.81 9.73 -8.33
C THR A 236 -27.89 10.68 -9.09
N GLU A 237 -27.70 11.90 -8.58
CA GLU A 237 -26.71 12.83 -9.13
C GLU A 237 -25.30 12.32 -8.81
N ALA A 238 -24.50 12.07 -9.85
CA ALA A 238 -23.19 11.45 -9.69
C ALA A 238 -22.07 12.22 -10.40
N ALA A 239 -20.98 12.47 -9.70
CA ALA A 239 -19.72 12.93 -10.26
C ALA A 239 -18.72 11.76 -10.30
N VAL A 240 -18.22 11.42 -11.49
CA VAL A 240 -17.23 10.35 -11.69
C VAL A 240 -15.91 10.98 -12.08
N ASN A 241 -14.98 11.05 -11.12
CA ASN A 241 -13.69 11.71 -11.26
C ASN A 241 -12.57 10.68 -11.03
N PRO A 242 -11.42 10.79 -11.69
CA PRO A 242 -10.30 9.97 -11.31
C PRO A 242 -9.80 10.30 -9.89
N VAL A 243 -9.28 9.28 -9.22
CA VAL A 243 -8.64 9.43 -7.91
C VAL A 243 -7.43 10.36 -8.04
N ALA A 244 -7.31 11.35 -7.17
CA ALA A 244 -6.19 12.28 -7.17
C ALA A 244 -4.87 11.57 -6.85
N GLU A 245 -3.76 12.12 -7.36
CA GLU A 245 -2.42 11.61 -7.10
C GLU A 245 -2.12 11.61 -5.58
N GLY A 246 -1.53 10.52 -5.08
CA GLY A 246 -1.26 10.34 -3.64
C GLY A 246 -2.41 9.74 -2.82
N PHE A 247 -3.59 9.51 -3.41
CA PHE A 247 -4.60 8.64 -2.81
C PHE A 247 -4.35 7.18 -3.18
N PRO A 248 -4.68 6.23 -2.30
CA PRO A 248 -4.54 4.82 -2.61
C PRO A 248 -5.33 4.46 -3.87
N GLU A 249 -4.65 3.92 -4.87
CA GLU A 249 -5.28 3.33 -6.06
C GLU A 249 -6.13 2.09 -5.72
N HIS A 250 -6.02 1.61 -4.48
CA HIS A 250 -6.61 0.37 -4.00
C HIS A 250 -6.99 0.48 -2.53
N GLY A 251 -8.25 0.17 -2.20
CA GLY A 251 -8.63 -0.09 -0.81
C GLY A 251 -9.97 0.41 -0.35
N GLY A 252 -10.98 0.36 -1.22
CA GLY A 252 -12.39 0.33 -0.83
C GLY A 252 -12.73 1.28 0.31
N LEU A 253 -12.56 2.58 0.07
CA LEU A 253 -13.01 3.61 1.02
C LEU A 253 -14.42 4.03 0.63
N VAL A 254 -15.37 3.82 1.53
CA VAL A 254 -16.77 4.23 1.38
C VAL A 254 -17.07 5.26 2.44
N GLU A 255 -17.23 6.51 2.05
CA GLU A 255 -17.59 7.61 2.97
C GLU A 255 -19.03 8.03 2.76
N TRP A 256 -19.71 8.40 3.84
CA TRP A 256 -21.04 8.99 3.77
C TRP A 256 -21.17 10.16 4.74
N GLN A 257 -22.01 11.12 4.38
CA GLN A 257 -22.28 12.31 5.17
C GLN A 257 -23.77 12.40 5.52
N VAL A 258 -24.05 12.74 6.78
CA VAL A 258 -25.38 13.10 7.29
C VAL A 258 -25.26 14.36 8.13
N GLY A 259 -25.81 15.47 7.65
CA GLY A 259 -25.60 16.80 8.20
C GLY A 259 -24.11 17.15 8.25
N ASP A 260 -23.63 17.50 9.45
CA ASP A 260 -22.22 17.83 9.69
C ASP A 260 -21.36 16.59 10.04
N GLN A 261 -21.96 15.40 10.10
CA GLN A 261 -21.26 14.17 10.46
C GLN A 261 -20.85 13.40 9.22
N ARG A 262 -19.56 13.09 9.12
CA ARG A 262 -19.02 12.22 8.09
C ARG A 262 -18.44 10.96 8.74
N SER A 263 -18.71 9.84 8.10
CA SER A 263 -18.22 8.53 8.51
C SER A 263 -17.64 7.83 7.30
N ALA A 264 -16.69 6.94 7.55
CA ALA A 264 -16.06 6.14 6.53
C ALA A 264 -16.02 4.67 6.93
N LEU A 265 -16.29 3.79 5.97
CA LEU A 265 -15.94 2.39 6.01
C LEU A 265 -14.61 2.23 5.28
N THR A 266 -13.58 1.79 6.01
CA THR A 266 -12.31 1.34 5.44
C THR A 266 -12.31 -0.18 5.43
N CYS A 267 -12.35 -0.80 4.25
CA CYS A 267 -12.34 -2.25 4.11
C CYS A 267 -11.29 -2.72 3.09
N GLY A 268 -10.74 -3.90 3.33
CA GLY A 268 -9.65 -4.45 2.53
C GLY A 268 -10.02 -5.00 1.15
N ALA A 269 -11.29 -4.93 0.74
CA ALA A 269 -11.77 -5.66 -0.43
C ALA A 269 -12.68 -4.86 -1.39
N ASN A 270 -12.98 -5.55 -2.50
CA ASN A 270 -13.81 -5.13 -3.62
C ASN A 270 -15.22 -4.70 -3.17
N LEU A 271 -15.87 -3.77 -3.89
CA LEU A 271 -17.29 -3.44 -3.74
C LEU A 271 -18.20 -4.67 -3.69
N ALA A 272 -17.90 -5.70 -4.49
CA ALA A 272 -18.61 -6.98 -4.51
C ALA A 272 -18.73 -7.61 -3.11
N ALA A 273 -17.76 -7.35 -2.23
CA ALA A 273 -17.69 -7.90 -0.89
C ALA A 273 -18.70 -7.24 0.07
N LEU A 274 -19.29 -6.09 -0.30
CA LEU A 274 -20.31 -5.42 0.50
C LEU A 274 -21.60 -6.23 0.63
N THR A 275 -21.92 -7.04 -0.38
CA THR A 275 -23.22 -7.72 -0.51
C THR A 275 -23.15 -9.21 -0.21
N GLY A 276 -21.96 -9.81 -0.21
CA GLY A 276 -21.75 -11.23 0.09
C GLY A 276 -21.63 -11.53 1.58
N THR A 277 -21.94 -12.77 1.97
CA THR A 277 -21.62 -13.31 3.30
C THR A 277 -20.62 -14.45 3.21
N ALA A 278 -19.76 -14.59 4.21
CA ALA A 278 -18.83 -15.72 4.28
C ALA A 278 -19.55 -17.07 4.34
N SER A 279 -20.75 -17.09 4.94
CA SER A 279 -21.59 -18.28 5.05
C SER A 279 -22.16 -18.74 3.70
N SER A 280 -22.37 -17.81 2.75
CA SER A 280 -22.81 -18.09 1.38
C SER A 280 -21.64 -18.37 0.41
N GLY A 281 -20.42 -18.57 0.92
CA GLY A 281 -19.25 -18.87 0.11
C GLY A 281 -18.46 -17.66 -0.40
N ALA A 282 -18.81 -16.44 0.02
CA ALA A 282 -17.97 -15.27 -0.26
C ALA A 282 -16.64 -15.34 0.54
N GLY A 283 -15.68 -14.51 0.13
CA GLY A 283 -14.46 -14.25 0.91
C GLY A 283 -14.79 -13.74 2.32
N LEU A 284 -13.84 -13.89 3.24
CA LEU A 284 -13.95 -13.25 4.55
C LEU A 284 -13.62 -11.77 4.40
N GLU A 285 -14.46 -10.93 4.98
CA GLU A 285 -14.28 -9.49 4.94
C GLU A 285 -14.28 -8.90 6.33
N LEU A 286 -13.44 -7.87 6.48
CA LEU A 286 -13.26 -7.11 7.70
C LEU A 286 -13.03 -5.65 7.33
N GLY A 287 -13.63 -4.76 8.09
CA GLY A 287 -13.47 -3.33 7.90
C GLY A 287 -13.69 -2.56 9.20
N LEU A 288 -13.43 -1.26 9.12
CA LEU A 288 -13.68 -0.33 10.21
C LEU A 288 -14.65 0.76 9.76
N VAL A 289 -15.66 1.02 10.58
CA VAL A 289 -16.45 2.25 10.49
C VAL A 289 -15.85 3.26 11.46
N VAL A 290 -15.40 4.40 10.93
CA VAL A 290 -14.77 5.47 11.70
C VAL A 290 -15.44 6.80 11.41
N PRO A 291 -15.46 7.75 12.37
CA PRO A 291 -15.67 9.15 12.03
C PRO A 291 -14.58 9.60 11.06
N ALA A 292 -14.98 10.31 10.02
CA ALA A 292 -14.08 10.81 9.00
C ALA A 292 -14.09 12.33 8.99
N VAL A 293 -12.92 12.90 8.71
CA VAL A 293 -12.80 14.29 8.28
C VAL A 293 -12.94 14.28 6.75
N PRO A 294 -13.49 15.32 6.10
CA PRO A 294 -13.58 15.35 4.65
C PRO A 294 -12.24 14.97 4.00
N SER A 295 -12.22 13.87 3.26
CA SER A 295 -11.12 13.57 2.35
C SER A 295 -10.93 14.78 1.42
N PRO A 296 -9.68 15.14 1.06
CA PRO A 296 -9.44 16.11 0.00
C PRO A 296 -10.29 15.74 -1.21
N GLU A 297 -10.98 16.73 -1.80
CA GLU A 297 -11.97 16.44 -2.83
C GLU A 297 -11.37 15.58 -3.95
N PRO A 298 -12.09 14.56 -4.46
CA PRO A 298 -11.74 13.96 -5.75
C PRO A 298 -11.87 15.07 -6.78
N SER A 299 -10.75 15.74 -7.05
CA SER A 299 -10.61 16.97 -7.82
C SER A 299 -11.75 17.19 -8.82
N GLU A 300 -12.54 18.25 -8.66
CA GLU A 300 -13.40 18.84 -9.71
C GLU A 300 -12.58 19.42 -10.89
N VAL A 301 -11.33 19.00 -11.00
CA VAL A 301 -10.57 19.16 -12.22
C VAL A 301 -11.27 18.23 -13.21
N ALA A 302 -12.08 18.86 -14.09
CA ALA A 302 -12.54 18.29 -15.34
C ALA A 302 -11.56 17.20 -15.77
N ALA A 303 -12.07 15.96 -15.89
CA ALA A 303 -11.31 14.74 -16.15
C ALA A 303 -9.92 15.08 -16.66
N PRO A 304 -8.83 14.72 -15.95
CA PRO A 304 -7.49 15.11 -16.34
C PRO A 304 -7.38 14.82 -17.83
N THR A 305 -7.43 15.89 -18.62
CA THR A 305 -6.63 15.97 -19.82
C THR A 305 -5.28 15.57 -19.28
N GLY A 306 -4.86 14.35 -19.60
CA GLY A 306 -4.01 13.55 -18.73
C GLY A 306 -2.83 14.32 -18.15
N ASP A 307 -2.17 13.72 -17.18
CA ASP A 307 -0.74 14.00 -16.98
C ASP A 307 0.09 13.75 -18.26
N ASP A 308 -0.54 13.23 -19.34
CA ASP A 308 -0.17 13.52 -20.73
C ASP A 308 0.15 15.00 -21.00
N GLY A 309 -0.36 15.99 -20.29
CA GLY A 309 0.01 17.40 -20.53
C GLY A 309 1.46 17.67 -20.16
N HIS A 310 1.89 17.30 -18.94
CA HIS A 310 3.26 17.54 -18.49
C HIS A 310 4.19 16.45 -19.00
N LEU A 311 3.83 15.17 -18.87
CA LEU A 311 4.61 14.07 -19.43
C LEU A 311 4.65 14.13 -20.96
N SER A 312 3.59 14.50 -21.69
CA SER A 312 3.74 14.73 -23.14
C SER A 312 4.40 16.06 -23.46
N ARG A 313 4.38 17.09 -22.60
CA ARG A 313 5.21 18.29 -22.81
C ARG A 313 6.69 17.95 -22.63
N VAL A 314 7.04 17.19 -21.58
CA VAL A 314 8.39 16.68 -21.33
C VAL A 314 8.77 15.72 -22.44
N ALA A 315 7.91 14.77 -22.82
CA ALA A 315 8.18 13.85 -23.92
C ALA A 315 8.33 14.60 -25.26
N ALA A 316 7.52 15.63 -25.54
CA ALA A 316 7.67 16.46 -26.73
C ALA A 316 8.94 17.32 -26.70
N GLU A 317 9.34 17.82 -25.53
CA GLU A 317 10.61 18.54 -25.34
C GLU A 317 11.83 17.61 -25.54
N LEU A 318 11.74 16.39 -25.03
CA LEU A 318 12.75 15.35 -25.23
C LEU A 318 12.76 14.86 -26.69
N GLU A 319 11.60 14.70 -27.33
CA GLU A 319 11.47 14.30 -28.73
C GLU A 319 12.00 15.38 -29.66
N ALA A 320 11.78 16.67 -29.35
CA ALA A 320 12.42 17.79 -30.02
C ALA A 320 13.95 17.76 -29.90
N SER A 321 14.47 17.16 -28.82
CA SER A 321 15.90 16.88 -28.61
C SER A 321 16.37 15.55 -29.22
N GLY A 322 15.47 14.81 -29.87
CA GLY A 322 15.72 13.52 -30.50
C GLY A 322 15.74 12.33 -29.54
N TRP A 323 15.11 12.45 -28.37
CA TRP A 323 15.03 11.41 -27.34
C TRP A 323 13.59 10.96 -27.13
N THR A 324 13.40 9.67 -26.88
CA THR A 324 12.10 9.07 -26.57
C THR A 324 12.06 8.71 -25.08
N LEU A 325 10.95 9.04 -24.43
CA LEU A 325 10.68 8.73 -23.02
C LEU A 325 9.57 7.69 -22.95
N GLU A 326 9.82 6.59 -22.24
CA GLU A 326 8.86 5.52 -21.96
C GLU A 326 8.82 5.29 -20.45
N TYR A 327 7.68 4.86 -19.90
CA TYR A 327 7.58 4.44 -18.51
C TYR A 327 7.31 2.94 -18.45
N ASP A 328 8.17 2.19 -17.77
CA ASP A 328 8.07 0.74 -17.63
C ASP A 328 8.38 0.32 -16.20
N SER A 329 7.42 -0.35 -15.56
CA SER A 329 7.61 -1.05 -14.28
C SER A 329 8.29 -0.18 -13.20
N GLY A 330 7.84 1.06 -13.03
CA GLY A 330 8.39 1.99 -12.03
C GLY A 330 9.60 2.81 -12.50
N THR A 331 10.10 2.60 -13.72
CA THR A 331 11.31 3.26 -14.26
C THR A 331 11.01 4.05 -15.53
N TYR A 332 11.43 5.32 -15.57
CA TYR A 332 11.43 6.14 -16.77
C TYR A 332 12.64 5.79 -17.64
N ARG A 333 12.38 5.26 -18.84
CA ARG A 333 13.39 4.88 -19.82
C ARG A 333 13.52 5.93 -20.90
N VAL A 334 14.74 6.44 -21.08
CA VAL A 334 15.05 7.46 -22.07
C VAL A 334 15.99 6.86 -23.10
N ARG A 335 15.62 6.90 -24.38
CA ARG A 335 16.44 6.43 -25.50
C ARG A 335 16.69 7.54 -26.48
N GLY A 336 17.86 7.56 -27.11
CA GLY A 336 18.16 8.59 -28.10
C GLY A 336 19.60 8.61 -28.57
N ALA A 337 19.88 9.52 -29.49
CA ALA A 337 21.22 9.71 -30.05
C ALA A 337 22.09 10.61 -29.14
N PHE A 338 22.42 10.15 -27.93
CA PHE A 338 23.36 10.83 -27.02
C PHE A 338 24.61 10.00 -26.74
N THR A 339 25.74 10.69 -26.56
CA THR A 339 27.06 10.05 -26.33
C THR A 339 27.38 9.84 -24.85
N ASN A 340 26.67 10.54 -23.96
CA ASN A 340 26.81 10.42 -22.52
C ASN A 340 25.41 10.30 -21.88
N PRO A 341 25.03 9.12 -21.35
CA PRO A 341 23.70 8.89 -20.77
C PRO A 341 23.51 9.59 -19.42
N VAL A 342 24.60 9.93 -18.69
CA VAL A 342 24.51 10.45 -17.33
C VAL A 342 23.85 11.84 -17.26
N PRO A 343 24.25 12.85 -18.07
CA PRO A 343 23.58 14.15 -18.08
C PRO A 343 22.13 14.07 -18.54
N VAL A 344 21.81 13.14 -19.45
CA VAL A 344 20.45 12.93 -19.95
C VAL A 344 19.54 12.41 -18.85
N ALA A 345 19.97 11.35 -18.14
CA ALA A 345 19.22 10.85 -16.99
C ALA A 345 19.02 11.94 -15.93
N ALA A 346 20.05 12.76 -15.65
CA ALA A 346 19.97 13.82 -14.65
C ALA A 346 18.99 14.94 -15.05
N GLN A 347 19.00 15.31 -16.34
CA GLN A 347 18.06 16.28 -16.90
C GLN A 347 16.62 15.78 -16.81
N VAL A 348 16.38 14.51 -17.12
CA VAL A 348 15.05 13.91 -17.04
C VAL A 348 14.57 13.82 -15.59
N VAL A 349 15.45 13.51 -14.63
CA VAL A 349 15.11 13.61 -13.20
C VAL A 349 14.67 15.03 -12.84
N GLU A 350 15.41 16.06 -13.26
CA GLU A 350 15.06 17.46 -12.96
C GLU A 350 13.74 17.90 -13.62
N LEU A 351 13.44 17.39 -14.81
CA LEU A 351 12.15 17.64 -15.46
C LEU A 351 10.98 16.95 -14.73
N LEU A 352 11.24 15.81 -14.08
CA LEU A 352 10.20 14.99 -13.45
C LEU A 352 10.11 15.13 -11.92
N GLU A 353 11.08 15.76 -11.25
CA GLU A 353 11.17 15.78 -9.76
C GLU A 353 10.01 16.48 -9.05
N ALA A 354 9.16 17.20 -9.80
CA ALA A 354 7.94 17.80 -9.26
C ALA A 354 6.77 16.80 -9.19
N GLN A 355 6.82 15.69 -9.94
CA GLN A 355 5.70 14.76 -10.12
C GLN A 355 5.89 13.43 -9.40
N ALA A 356 7.13 13.01 -9.12
CA ALA A 356 7.36 11.75 -8.42
C ALA A 356 8.55 11.83 -7.46
N ASP A 357 8.43 11.11 -6.34
CA ASP A 357 9.49 10.89 -5.35
C ASP A 357 9.23 9.54 -4.66
N PRO A 358 10.09 8.51 -4.84
CA PRO A 358 11.38 8.51 -5.56
C PRO A 358 11.25 8.43 -7.09
N LEU A 359 12.29 8.87 -7.80
CA LEU A 359 12.42 8.77 -9.25
C LEU A 359 13.49 7.77 -9.68
N PHE A 360 13.13 6.89 -10.60
CA PHE A 360 14.05 5.96 -11.28
C PHE A 360 14.12 6.33 -12.76
N VAL A 361 15.30 6.75 -13.23
CA VAL A 361 15.51 7.16 -14.61
C VAL A 361 16.66 6.37 -15.22
N HIS A 362 16.35 5.60 -16.26
CA HIS A 362 17.31 4.83 -17.04
C HIS A 362 17.49 5.46 -18.43
N ALA A 363 18.64 6.07 -18.68
CA ALA A 363 19.01 6.58 -19.99
C ALA A 363 19.90 5.57 -20.73
N GLU A 364 19.47 5.16 -21.93
CA GLU A 364 20.15 4.18 -22.78
C GLU A 364 20.55 4.82 -24.12
N GLY A 365 21.86 4.90 -24.36
CA GLY A 365 22.43 5.38 -25.62
C GLY A 365 23.22 4.29 -26.34
N PRO A 366 23.65 4.53 -27.59
CA PRO A 366 24.29 3.50 -28.43
C PRO A 366 25.64 2.98 -27.89
N LYS A 367 26.25 3.67 -26.93
CA LYS A 367 27.59 3.36 -26.38
C LYS A 367 27.58 3.08 -24.88
N GLY A 368 26.42 3.08 -24.24
CA GLY A 368 26.32 2.91 -22.79
C GLY A 368 25.01 3.42 -22.22
N TRP A 369 24.83 3.20 -20.93
CA TRP A 369 23.63 3.56 -20.18
C TRP A 369 23.97 4.19 -18.83
N ALA A 370 22.98 4.87 -18.24
CA ALA A 370 23.01 5.38 -16.88
C ALA A 370 21.66 5.19 -16.22
N LEU A 371 21.68 4.73 -14.98
CA LEU A 371 20.55 4.66 -14.08
C LEU A 371 20.76 5.67 -12.96
N ILE A 372 19.79 6.57 -12.77
CA ILE A 372 19.73 7.46 -11.63
C ILE A 372 18.53 7.09 -10.77
N VAL A 373 18.77 6.97 -9.47
CA VAL A 373 17.72 6.87 -8.45
C VAL A 373 17.77 8.12 -7.59
N TRP A 374 16.69 8.88 -7.58
CA TRP A 374 16.59 10.18 -6.93
C TRP A 374 15.51 10.15 -5.86
N LYS A 375 15.90 10.40 -4.61
CA LYS A 375 15.01 10.68 -3.48
C LYS A 375 15.64 11.77 -2.66
N ARG A 376 15.08 12.99 -2.73
CA ARG A 376 15.74 14.18 -2.18
C ARG A 376 16.12 13.98 -0.71
N PRO A 377 17.36 14.31 -0.28
CA PRO A 377 18.45 14.95 -1.03
C PRO A 377 19.47 13.97 -1.63
N SER A 378 19.15 12.68 -1.73
CA SER A 378 20.06 11.61 -2.13
C SER A 378 19.90 11.22 -3.60
N LEU A 379 21.02 11.14 -4.31
CA LEU A 379 21.09 10.69 -5.70
C LEU A 379 22.05 9.51 -5.83
N LEU A 380 21.54 8.36 -6.24
CA LEU A 380 22.36 7.21 -6.62
C LEU A 380 22.54 7.18 -8.13
N LEU A 381 23.78 6.97 -8.58
CA LEU A 381 24.15 6.81 -9.98
C LEU A 381 24.83 5.46 -10.19
N ALA A 382 24.32 4.71 -11.17
CA ALA A 382 24.99 3.59 -11.81
C ALA A 382 25.13 3.88 -13.31
N SER A 383 26.29 3.61 -13.90
CA SER A 383 26.48 3.84 -15.35
C SER A 383 27.54 2.91 -15.92
N ALA A 384 27.35 2.48 -17.17
CA ALA A 384 28.29 1.63 -17.89
C ALA A 384 28.34 1.99 -19.39
N PRO A 385 29.48 1.80 -20.07
CA PRO A 385 30.77 1.34 -19.54
C PRO A 385 31.55 2.46 -18.84
N ARG A 386 31.18 3.73 -19.06
CA ARG A 386 31.80 4.88 -18.39
C ARG A 386 31.38 4.91 -16.93
N GLY A 387 32.35 4.95 -16.02
CA GLY A 387 32.10 5.07 -14.58
C GLY A 387 31.92 3.73 -13.85
N SER A 388 31.32 2.72 -14.49
CA SER A 388 31.16 1.30 -14.10
C SER A 388 31.19 0.97 -12.61
N ALA A 389 30.55 1.80 -11.79
CA ALA A 389 30.55 1.73 -10.34
C ALA A 389 29.37 2.51 -9.79
N TRP A 390 28.94 2.10 -8.60
CA TRP A 390 27.90 2.76 -7.82
C TRP A 390 28.43 4.06 -7.20
N ARG A 391 27.65 5.15 -7.30
CA ARG A 391 28.00 6.45 -6.71
C ARG A 391 26.80 7.06 -6.03
N LEU A 392 26.93 7.36 -4.73
CA LEU A 392 25.91 8.06 -3.98
C LEU A 392 26.34 9.51 -3.79
N TYR A 393 25.43 10.42 -4.10
CA TYR A 393 25.58 11.85 -3.97
C TYR A 393 24.54 12.39 -3.00
N ARG A 394 24.89 13.49 -2.35
CA ARG A 394 23.97 14.39 -1.67
C ARG A 394 23.87 15.69 -2.48
N VAL A 395 22.64 16.08 -2.77
CA VAL A 395 22.29 17.22 -3.60
C VAL A 395 21.32 18.09 -2.79
N ASP A 396 21.87 19.03 -2.03
CA ASP A 396 21.10 20.00 -1.25
C ASP A 396 20.76 21.23 -2.12
N PRO A 397 19.59 21.88 -1.93
CA PRO A 397 19.27 23.13 -2.61
C PRO A 397 20.35 24.20 -2.40
N PRO A 398 20.66 25.04 -3.40
CA PRO A 398 19.98 25.18 -4.69
C PRO A 398 20.52 24.26 -5.81
N ALA A 399 21.33 23.24 -5.48
CA ALA A 399 21.85 22.32 -6.50
C ALA A 399 20.75 21.37 -7.00
N THR A 400 20.77 21.08 -8.29
CA THR A 400 19.89 20.10 -8.96
C THR A 400 20.68 18.87 -9.42
N PRO A 401 20.03 17.73 -9.69
CA PRO A 401 20.65 16.57 -10.33
C PRO A 401 21.47 16.93 -11.58
N SER A 402 20.93 17.75 -12.49
CA SER A 402 21.65 18.18 -13.70
C SER A 402 22.82 19.08 -13.38
N SER A 403 22.70 20.00 -12.42
CA SER A 403 23.85 20.81 -11.98
C SER A 403 24.97 19.94 -11.41
N ARG A 404 24.61 18.79 -10.82
CA ARG A 404 25.58 17.87 -10.19
C ARG A 404 26.28 16.98 -11.20
N LEU A 405 25.57 16.56 -12.23
CA LEU A 405 26.05 15.54 -13.19
C LEU A 405 26.29 16.08 -14.61
N GLY A 406 25.95 17.34 -14.88
CA GLY A 406 26.04 17.98 -16.20
C GLY A 406 27.35 18.69 -16.53
N GLY A 407 28.32 18.74 -15.60
CA GLY A 407 29.65 19.33 -15.86
C GLY A 407 30.53 18.45 -16.77
N GLY A 408 31.28 19.07 -17.69
CA GLY A 408 32.09 18.41 -18.73
C GLY A 408 33.16 17.40 -18.28
N GLU A 409 33.78 16.72 -19.27
CA GLU A 409 34.66 15.54 -19.20
C GLU A 409 34.96 14.95 -17.79
N GLY A 410 34.00 14.19 -17.27
CA GLY A 410 34.19 13.39 -16.06
C GLY A 410 32.90 13.22 -15.27
N LEU A 411 32.92 12.33 -14.27
CA LEU A 411 31.86 12.26 -13.26
C LEU A 411 32.22 13.20 -12.12
N SER A 412 31.26 14.04 -11.71
CA SER A 412 31.47 15.01 -10.62
C SER A 412 31.85 14.31 -9.31
N ARG A 413 32.72 14.97 -8.54
CA ARG A 413 33.04 14.60 -7.15
C ARG A 413 32.33 15.49 -6.12
N VAL A 414 31.69 16.57 -6.57
CA VAL A 414 31.05 17.53 -5.68
C VAL A 414 29.77 16.89 -5.13
N GLY A 415 29.62 16.86 -3.80
CA GLY A 415 28.49 16.19 -3.14
C GLY A 415 28.54 14.67 -3.18
N LEU A 416 29.60 14.06 -3.73
CA LEU A 416 29.79 12.62 -3.70
C LEU A 416 29.98 12.19 -2.25
N THR A 417 28.99 11.52 -1.68
CA THR A 417 29.08 11.00 -0.32
C THR A 417 29.90 9.72 -0.32
N ARG A 418 29.71 8.88 -1.35
CA ARG A 418 30.40 7.60 -1.49
C ARG A 418 30.63 7.22 -2.95
N THR A 419 31.88 6.85 -3.26
CA THR A 419 32.18 6.01 -4.43
C THR A 419 32.22 4.57 -3.94
N SER A 420 31.41 3.71 -4.53
CA SER A 420 31.29 2.30 -4.12
C SER A 420 32.00 1.39 -5.14
N ALA A 421 31.86 0.08 -4.94
CA ALA A 421 32.44 -0.98 -5.75
C ALA A 421 31.95 -0.94 -7.22
N PRO A 422 32.66 -1.63 -8.13
CA PRO A 422 32.19 -1.87 -9.49
C PRO A 422 30.78 -2.45 -9.54
N LEU A 423 30.02 -2.20 -10.61
CA LEU A 423 28.61 -2.64 -10.72
C LEU A 423 28.41 -4.16 -10.55
N HIS A 424 29.42 -4.97 -10.90
CA HIS A 424 29.41 -6.43 -10.74
C HIS A 424 29.75 -6.92 -9.32
N ARG A 425 29.87 -6.01 -8.34
CA ARG A 425 30.12 -6.34 -6.94
C ARG A 425 29.05 -5.71 -6.05
N VAL A 426 28.85 -6.33 -4.90
CA VAL A 426 27.99 -5.81 -3.84
C VAL A 426 28.44 -4.38 -3.50
N PRO A 427 27.52 -3.40 -3.51
CA PRO A 427 27.86 -2.02 -3.22
C PRO A 427 28.14 -1.81 -1.73
N HIS A 428 28.71 -0.65 -1.40
CA HIS A 428 28.93 -0.22 -0.02
C HIS A 428 27.61 -0.16 0.76
N ARG A 429 27.65 -0.44 2.06
CA ARG A 429 26.47 -0.46 2.95
C ARG A 429 25.59 0.79 2.89
N ASP A 430 26.18 1.96 2.66
CA ASP A 430 25.42 3.23 2.56
C ASP A 430 24.55 3.27 1.28
N VAL A 431 24.97 2.61 0.20
CA VAL A 431 24.17 2.43 -1.01
C VAL A 431 23.09 1.38 -0.75
N ILE A 432 23.43 0.28 -0.08
CA ILE A 432 22.48 -0.77 0.30
C ILE A 432 21.36 -0.17 1.16
N ALA A 433 21.70 0.54 2.24
CA ALA A 433 20.74 1.19 3.12
C ALA A 433 19.88 2.23 2.39
N PHE A 434 20.46 2.96 1.41
CA PHE A 434 19.68 3.87 0.58
C PHE A 434 18.67 3.12 -0.28
N LEU A 435 19.05 2.02 -0.93
CA LEU A 435 18.15 1.21 -1.75
C LEU A 435 17.09 0.48 -0.92
N GLU A 436 17.47 -0.05 0.26
CA GLU A 436 16.54 -0.66 1.21
C GLU A 436 15.48 0.36 1.66
N SER A 437 15.85 1.64 1.86
CA SER A 437 14.90 2.72 2.17
C SER A 437 13.93 3.08 1.03
N LEU A 438 14.10 2.45 -0.14
CA LEU A 438 13.25 2.55 -1.32
C LEU A 438 12.56 1.22 -1.64
N GLY A 439 12.66 0.21 -0.77
CA GLY A 439 12.07 -1.10 -1.00
C GLY A 439 12.67 -1.86 -2.19
N THR A 440 13.92 -1.57 -2.56
CA THR A 440 14.61 -2.24 -3.68
C THR A 440 16.04 -2.63 -3.31
N ASP A 441 16.69 -3.40 -4.17
CA ASP A 441 18.09 -3.77 -4.02
C ASP A 441 18.88 -3.56 -5.31
N HIS A 442 20.21 -3.65 -5.18
CA HIS A 442 21.14 -3.39 -6.27
C HIS A 442 21.10 -4.46 -7.38
N ILE A 443 20.64 -5.67 -7.10
CA ILE A 443 20.47 -6.74 -8.09
C ILE A 443 19.21 -6.45 -8.91
N SER A 444 18.07 -6.22 -8.25
CA SER A 444 16.81 -5.87 -8.93
C SER A 444 16.94 -4.65 -9.83
N LEU A 445 17.68 -3.62 -9.38
CA LEU A 445 17.95 -2.43 -10.21
C LEU A 445 18.84 -2.72 -11.42
N LEU A 446 19.78 -3.66 -11.33
CA LEU A 446 20.60 -4.05 -12.47
C LEU A 446 19.85 -4.98 -13.44
N GLU A 447 18.94 -5.81 -12.94
CA GLU A 447 18.03 -6.61 -13.75
C GLU A 447 17.04 -5.73 -14.53
N SER A 448 16.48 -4.70 -13.88
CA SER A 448 15.49 -3.80 -14.51
C SER A 448 16.06 -2.97 -15.67
N VAL A 449 17.37 -2.74 -15.68
CA VAL A 449 18.10 -2.09 -16.78
C VAL A 449 18.81 -3.08 -17.72
N GLY A 450 18.55 -4.38 -17.56
CA GLY A 450 19.09 -5.44 -18.44
C GLY A 450 20.61 -5.65 -18.33
N HIS A 451 21.24 -5.21 -17.24
CA HIS A 451 22.68 -5.39 -17.03
C HIS A 451 23.04 -6.82 -16.61
N LEU A 452 22.14 -7.50 -15.89
CA LEU A 452 22.27 -8.91 -15.53
C LEU A 452 21.45 -9.76 -16.51
N THR A 453 22.07 -10.17 -17.62
CA THR A 453 21.44 -11.02 -18.65
C THR A 453 21.51 -12.52 -18.33
N LYS A 454 21.99 -12.89 -17.14
CA LYS A 454 21.91 -14.25 -16.59
C LYS A 454 21.59 -14.15 -15.10
N PRO A 455 20.65 -14.96 -14.58
CA PRO A 455 20.45 -15.06 -13.14
C PRO A 455 21.76 -15.53 -12.49
N LEU A 456 22.12 -14.89 -11.37
CA LEU A 456 23.31 -15.23 -10.59
C LEU A 456 23.18 -16.58 -9.89
#